data_AF-A0A958SS43-F1
#
_entry.id   AF-A0A958SS43-F1
#
_cell.length_a   1.000
_cell.length_b   1.000
_cell.length_c   1.000
_cell.angle_alpha   90.00
_cell.angle_beta   90.00
_cell.angle_gamma   90.00
#
_symmetry.space_group_name_H-M   'P 1'
#
loop_
_entity.id
_entity.type
_entity.pdbx_description
1 polymer ?
#
loop_
_entity_poly.entity_id
_entity_poly.type
_entity_poly.pdbx_seq_one_letter_code
_entity_poly.pdbx_strand_id
1 'polypeptide(L)'
;VSASNIKEMIYDKFKGFKKFQVVIVVPSSAKAEAEKLKAEISSYEELTYFHLVYGSPSSITSFYSGLKTQQALNSDLATDEVFIVDKDLNQRGRLDDREEKEKANNKPSKELTSYNTIKIAELKNKFGDDFRVLFQEYREKRKGTFQSSDERRAYEIKPDHEQD
;
A
#
# COMPACT_ATOMS: atom_id res chain seq x y z
N VAL A 1 -6.06 -16.03 -5.12
CA VAL A 1 -4.64 -15.86 -4.73
C VAL A 1 -4.42 -14.50 -4.08
N SER A 2 -4.71 -13.39 -4.78
CA SER A 2 -4.50 -12.03 -4.27
C SER A 2 -5.20 -11.74 -2.93
N ALA A 3 -6.46 -12.14 -2.74
CA ALA A 3 -7.19 -11.95 -1.48
C ALA A 3 -6.57 -12.67 -0.27
N SER A 4 -6.14 -13.93 -0.44
CA SER A 4 -5.45 -14.70 0.61
C SER A 4 -4.10 -14.05 0.94
N ASN A 5 -3.35 -13.60 -0.06
CA ASN A 5 -2.08 -12.90 0.16
C ASN A 5 -2.27 -11.58 0.92
N ILE A 6 -3.30 -10.79 0.58
CA ILE A 6 -3.65 -9.58 1.34
C ILE A 6 -3.97 -9.95 2.79
N LYS A 7 -4.78 -10.99 3.02
CA LYS A 7 -5.08 -11.41 4.39
C LYS A 7 -3.80 -11.78 5.16
N GLU A 8 -3.01 -12.72 4.65
CA GLU A 8 -1.90 -13.32 5.39
C GLU A 8 -0.70 -12.37 5.52
N MET A 9 -0.37 -11.63 4.45
CA MET A 9 0.84 -10.80 4.40
C MET A 9 0.59 -9.38 4.89
N ILE A 10 -0.64 -8.89 4.83
CA ILE A 10 -1.00 -7.52 5.21
C ILE A 10 -1.91 -7.54 6.44
N TYR A 11 -3.13 -8.06 6.32
CA TYR A 11 -4.13 -7.95 7.38
C TYR A 11 -3.65 -8.58 8.69
N ASP A 12 -3.26 -9.86 8.66
CA ASP A 12 -2.86 -10.61 9.86
C ASP A 12 -1.60 -10.04 10.51
N LYS A 13 -0.71 -9.43 9.72
CA LYS A 13 0.52 -8.78 10.23
C LYS A 13 0.25 -7.48 10.96
N PHE A 14 -0.82 -6.76 10.60
CA PHE A 14 -1.05 -5.38 11.06
C PHE A 14 -2.39 -5.15 11.79
N LYS A 15 -3.27 -6.15 11.88
CA LYS A 15 -4.55 -6.06 12.61
C LYS A 15 -4.45 -5.72 14.10
N GLY A 16 -3.28 -5.93 14.72
CA GLY A 16 -3.02 -5.50 16.10
C GLY A 16 -2.98 -3.97 16.28
N PHE A 17 -2.83 -3.21 15.18
CA PHE A 17 -2.84 -1.75 15.21
C PHE A 17 -4.27 -1.22 15.10
N LYS A 18 -4.84 -0.69 16.19
CA LYS A 18 -6.25 -0.27 16.31
C LYS A 18 -6.80 0.67 15.23
N LYS A 19 -5.94 1.36 14.48
CA LYS A 19 -6.34 2.32 13.41
C LYS A 19 -6.05 1.80 12.00
N PHE A 20 -5.47 0.61 11.88
CA PHE A 20 -5.19 -0.02 10.61
C PHE A 20 -6.49 -0.57 10.02
N GLN A 21 -6.66 -0.37 8.70
CA GLN A 21 -7.81 -0.84 7.95
C GLN A 21 -7.33 -1.33 6.58
N VAL A 22 -7.95 -2.38 6.08
CA VAL A 22 -7.88 -2.81 4.69
C VAL A 22 -9.21 -2.47 4.05
N VAL A 23 -9.19 -1.73 2.95
CA VAL A 23 -10.39 -1.36 2.21
C VAL A 23 -10.27 -1.93 0.80
N ILE A 24 -11.20 -2.80 0.41
CA ILE A 24 -11.31 -3.35 -0.93
C ILE A 24 -12.51 -2.69 -1.60
N VAL A 25 -12.25 -1.98 -2.69
CA VAL A 25 -13.30 -1.36 -3.50
C VAL A 25 -13.75 -2.38 -4.54
N VAL A 26 -15.06 -2.61 -4.62
CA VAL A 26 -15.67 -3.68 -5.42
C VAL A 26 -16.80 -3.09 -6.27
N PRO A 27 -16.93 -3.47 -7.55
CA PRO A 27 -18.12 -3.15 -8.33
C PRO A 27 -19.38 -3.67 -7.66
N SER A 28 -20.45 -2.86 -7.61
CA SER A 28 -21.71 -3.29 -6.99
C SER A 28 -22.29 -4.57 -7.59
N SER A 29 -22.01 -4.86 -8.86
CA SER A 29 -22.37 -6.11 -9.55
C SER A 29 -21.70 -7.35 -8.94
N ALA A 30 -20.49 -7.21 -8.37
CA ALA A 30 -19.71 -8.30 -7.79
C ALA A 30 -19.86 -8.38 -6.26
N LYS A 31 -20.84 -7.69 -5.67
CA LYS A 31 -21.03 -7.63 -4.20
C LYS A 31 -21.16 -9.01 -3.57
N ALA A 32 -22.04 -9.85 -4.09
CA ALA A 32 -22.31 -11.18 -3.54
C ALA A 32 -21.06 -12.08 -3.59
N GLU A 33 -20.31 -12.02 -4.68
CA GLU A 33 -19.07 -12.78 -4.86
C GLU A 33 -17.99 -12.31 -3.88
N ALA A 34 -17.85 -11.00 -3.70
CA ALA A 34 -16.89 -10.43 -2.75
C ALA A 34 -17.24 -10.75 -1.29
N GLU A 35 -18.52 -10.73 -0.92
CA GLU A 35 -18.98 -11.14 0.42
C GLU A 35 -18.68 -12.63 0.68
N LYS A 36 -18.96 -13.49 -0.31
CA LYS A 36 -18.63 -14.91 -0.25
C LYS A 36 -17.11 -15.12 -0.08
N LEU A 37 -16.30 -14.43 -0.89
CA LEU A 37 -14.84 -14.50 -0.80
C LEU A 37 -14.33 -14.03 0.56
N LYS A 38 -14.89 -12.93 1.10
CA LYS A 38 -14.56 -12.45 2.45
C LYS A 38 -14.88 -13.50 3.51
N ALA A 39 -16.04 -14.16 3.41
CA ALA A 39 -16.42 -15.25 4.30
C ALA A 39 -15.41 -16.41 4.23
N GLU A 40 -15.03 -16.83 3.02
CA GLU A 40 -14.06 -17.91 2.80
C GLU A 40 -12.69 -17.60 3.42
N ILE A 41 -12.19 -16.37 3.23
CA ILE A 41 -10.89 -15.98 3.81
C ILE A 41 -10.96 -15.67 5.30
N SER A 42 -12.14 -15.35 5.85
CA SER A 42 -12.30 -15.02 7.27
C SER A 42 -12.13 -16.22 8.21
N SER A 43 -12.13 -17.45 7.70
CA SER A 43 -11.88 -18.70 8.45
C SER A 43 -12.35 -18.66 9.92
N TYR A 44 -11.43 -18.69 10.88
CA TYR A 44 -11.69 -18.77 12.32
C TYR A 44 -11.72 -17.42 13.04
N GLU A 45 -11.47 -16.32 12.34
CA GLU A 45 -11.30 -15.00 12.96
C GLU A 45 -12.01 -13.91 12.16
N GLU A 46 -12.80 -13.10 12.87
CA GLU A 46 -13.50 -12.00 12.25
C GLU A 46 -12.50 -10.97 11.66
N LEU A 47 -12.70 -10.63 10.39
CA LEU A 47 -11.91 -9.61 9.70
C LEU A 47 -12.48 -8.21 9.96
N THR A 48 -12.52 -7.79 11.24
CA THR A 48 -13.16 -6.54 11.70
C THR A 48 -12.67 -5.30 10.96
N TYR A 49 -11.37 -5.22 10.65
CA TYR A 49 -10.77 -4.06 9.96
C TYR A 49 -10.62 -4.27 8.45
N PHE A 50 -11.31 -5.27 7.89
CA PHE A 50 -11.31 -5.56 6.45
C PHE A 50 -12.66 -5.17 5.86
N HIS A 51 -12.69 -4.05 5.16
CA HIS A 51 -13.91 -3.44 4.64
C HIS A 51 -14.05 -3.73 3.14
N LEU A 52 -15.24 -4.18 2.75
CA LEU A 52 -15.66 -4.17 1.36
C LEU A 52 -16.51 -2.92 1.14
N VAL A 53 -16.15 -2.12 0.15
CA VAL A 53 -16.89 -0.92 -0.24
C VAL A 53 -17.36 -1.10 -1.67
N TYR A 54 -18.65 -0.84 -1.91
CA TYR A 54 -19.27 -1.10 -3.21
C TYR A 54 -19.50 0.20 -3.97
N GLY A 55 -19.17 0.22 -5.26
CA GLY A 55 -19.30 1.39 -6.12
C GLY A 55 -19.80 1.06 -7.52
N SER A 56 -20.32 2.07 -8.21
CA SER A 56 -20.58 1.96 -9.64
C SER A 56 -19.25 1.93 -10.42
N PRO A 57 -19.24 1.39 -11.66
CA PRO A 57 -18.07 1.44 -12.53
C PRO A 57 -17.44 2.83 -12.63
N SER A 58 -18.26 3.87 -12.85
CA SER A 58 -17.78 5.25 -12.96
C SER A 58 -17.13 5.75 -11.68
N SER A 59 -17.74 5.50 -10.51
CA SER A 59 -17.17 5.91 -9.23
C SER A 59 -15.84 5.21 -8.93
N ILE A 60 -15.70 3.94 -9.30
CA ILE A 60 -14.46 3.17 -9.12
C ILE A 60 -13.37 3.73 -10.01
N THR A 61 -13.65 3.97 -11.29
CA THR A 61 -12.68 4.56 -12.21
C THR A 61 -12.25 5.96 -11.76
N SER A 62 -13.21 6.80 -11.32
CA SER A 62 -12.89 8.13 -10.79
C SER A 62 -12.05 8.05 -9.51
N PHE A 63 -12.39 7.16 -8.58
CA PHE A 63 -11.59 6.94 -7.37
C PHE A 63 -10.16 6.50 -7.71
N TYR A 64 -10.02 5.49 -8.57
CA TYR A 64 -8.72 4.94 -8.97
C TYR A 64 -7.85 5.99 -9.68
N SER A 65 -8.46 6.88 -10.48
CA SER A 65 -7.74 7.97 -11.16
C SER A 65 -7.13 9.01 -10.21
N GLY A 66 -7.61 9.07 -8.96
CA GLY A 66 -7.03 9.93 -7.91
C GLY A 66 -5.78 9.34 -7.27
N LEU A 67 -5.49 8.06 -7.51
CA LEU A 67 -4.29 7.39 -7.01
C LEU A 67 -3.12 7.56 -7.99
N LYS A 68 -1.89 7.56 -7.45
CA LYS A 68 -0.66 7.46 -8.24
C LYS A 68 -0.46 6.00 -8.66
N THR A 69 -0.90 5.67 -9.86
CA THR A 69 -0.91 4.29 -10.39
C THR A 69 0.04 4.12 -11.57
N GLN A 70 0.66 2.94 -11.71
CA GLN A 70 1.48 2.60 -12.89
C GLN A 70 0.69 1.87 -13.99
N GLN A 71 -0.47 1.30 -13.66
CA GLN A 71 -1.29 0.49 -14.56
C GLN A 71 -2.76 0.88 -14.44
N ALA A 72 -3.49 0.83 -15.55
CA ALA A 72 -4.94 1.00 -15.55
C ALA A 72 -5.63 -0.24 -14.95
N LEU A 73 -6.87 -0.06 -14.48
CA LEU A 73 -7.73 -1.19 -14.14
C LEU A 73 -7.99 -2.06 -15.38
N ASN A 74 -8.17 -3.36 -15.17
CA ASN A 74 -8.59 -4.27 -16.24
C ASN A 74 -10.10 -4.11 -16.59
N SER A 75 -10.60 -4.92 -17.52
CA SER A 75 -12.01 -4.89 -17.95
C SER A 75 -13.01 -5.13 -16.83
N ASP A 76 -12.60 -5.81 -15.76
CA ASP A 76 -13.41 -6.16 -14.60
C ASP A 76 -13.28 -5.11 -13.47
N LEU A 77 -12.63 -3.98 -13.76
CA LEU A 77 -12.31 -2.92 -12.80
C LEU A 77 -11.41 -3.38 -11.66
N ALA A 78 -10.53 -4.33 -11.93
CA ALA A 78 -9.62 -4.92 -10.96
C ALA A 78 -8.15 -4.57 -11.23
N THR A 79 -7.34 -4.65 -10.19
CA THR A 79 -5.88 -4.58 -10.21
C THR A 79 -5.32 -5.51 -9.13
N ASP A 80 -4.13 -6.06 -9.38
CA ASP A 80 -3.39 -6.82 -8.37
C ASP A 80 -2.57 -5.92 -7.44
N GLU A 81 -2.63 -4.60 -7.63
CA GLU A 81 -1.87 -3.63 -6.86
C GLU A 81 -2.63 -3.16 -5.61
N VAL A 82 -1.91 -3.05 -4.48
CA VAL A 82 -2.41 -2.40 -3.25
C VAL A 82 -1.65 -1.12 -2.97
N PHE A 83 -2.31 -0.20 -2.28
CA PHE A 83 -1.81 1.14 -2.00
C PHE A 83 -1.81 1.39 -0.49
N ILE A 84 -0.82 2.12 -0.01
CA ILE A 84 -0.80 2.61 1.37
C ILE A 84 -1.32 4.05 1.35
N VAL A 85 -2.35 4.33 2.14
CA VAL A 85 -2.88 5.68 2.34
C VAL A 85 -2.76 6.04 3.82
N ASP A 86 -2.15 7.18 4.11
CA ASP A 86 -1.96 7.66 5.48
C ASP A 86 -3.22 8.36 6.03
N LYS A 87 -3.15 8.81 7.29
CA LYS A 87 -4.27 9.51 7.96
C LYS A 87 -4.56 10.89 7.42
N ASP A 88 -3.61 11.47 6.69
CA ASP A 88 -3.69 12.77 6.06
C ASP A 88 -4.13 12.62 4.58
N LEU A 89 -4.58 11.41 4.20
CA LEU A 89 -5.04 11.01 2.86
C LEU A 89 -3.95 11.03 1.77
N ASN A 90 -2.67 11.01 2.16
CA ASN A 90 -1.58 10.91 1.21
C ASN A 90 -1.29 9.45 0.87
N GLN A 91 -1.09 9.19 -0.42
CA GLN A 91 -0.54 7.91 -0.87
C GLN A 91 0.95 7.84 -0.49
N ARG A 92 1.31 6.74 0.17
CA ARG A 92 2.67 6.45 0.66
C ARG A 92 3.34 5.40 -0.23
N GLY A 93 4.66 5.35 -0.15
CA GLY A 93 5.47 4.43 -0.92
C GLY A 93 6.96 4.64 -0.66
N ARG A 94 7.79 4.09 -1.55
CA ARG A 94 9.24 4.36 -1.57
C ARG A 94 9.53 5.44 -2.59
N LEU A 95 10.39 6.39 -2.20
CA LEU A 95 10.93 7.39 -3.11
C LEU A 95 12.00 6.81 -4.05
N ASP A 96 12.66 5.74 -3.63
CA ASP A 96 13.63 5.02 -4.44
C ASP A 96 13.61 3.52 -4.17
N ASP A 97 13.20 2.76 -5.17
CA ASP A 97 13.08 1.30 -5.21
C ASP A 97 14.12 0.68 -6.16
N ARG A 98 15.15 1.43 -6.54
CA ARG A 98 16.30 0.91 -7.28
C ARG A 98 16.98 -0.20 -6.50
N GLU A 99 17.33 -1.28 -7.21
CA GLU A 99 18.24 -2.28 -6.67
C GLU A 99 19.68 -1.75 -6.61
N GLU A 100 20.54 -2.36 -5.79
CA GLU A 100 21.95 -1.94 -5.65
C GLU A 100 22.69 -1.89 -6.99
N LYS A 101 22.40 -2.83 -7.91
CA LYS A 101 22.97 -2.79 -9.26
C LYS A 101 22.48 -1.59 -10.08
N GLU A 102 21.27 -1.13 -9.86
CA GLU A 102 20.71 0.02 -10.57
C GLU A 102 21.30 1.32 -10.04
N LYS A 103 21.52 1.41 -8.72
CA LYS A 103 22.26 2.51 -8.09
C LYS A 103 23.70 2.56 -8.61
N ALA A 104 24.41 1.42 -8.63
CA ALA A 104 25.78 1.32 -9.13
C ALA A 104 25.92 1.73 -10.60
N ASN A 105 24.86 1.55 -11.40
CA ASN A 105 24.81 1.95 -12.80
C ASN A 105 24.24 3.36 -13.01
N ASN A 106 24.09 4.16 -11.95
CA ASN A 106 23.55 5.53 -11.98
C ASN A 106 22.21 5.63 -12.72
N LYS A 107 21.35 4.61 -12.60
CA LYS A 107 19.99 4.68 -13.16
C LYS A 107 19.17 5.75 -12.43
N PRO A 108 18.20 6.40 -13.11
CA PRO A 108 17.29 7.34 -12.45
C PRO A 108 16.52 6.64 -11.32
N SER A 109 16.24 7.40 -10.25
CA SER A 109 15.46 6.89 -9.12
C SER A 109 14.09 6.38 -9.59
N LYS A 110 13.62 5.35 -8.91
CA LYS A 110 12.35 4.71 -9.25
C LYS A 110 11.45 4.72 -8.03
N GLU A 111 10.38 5.49 -8.07
CA GLU A 111 9.38 5.44 -7.00
C GLU A 111 8.59 4.13 -7.04
N LEU A 112 8.18 3.64 -5.87
CA LEU A 112 7.24 2.54 -5.72
C LEU A 112 6.05 3.01 -4.89
N THR A 113 4.93 3.24 -5.57
CA THR A 113 3.72 3.84 -4.98
C THR A 113 2.58 2.82 -4.80
N SER A 114 2.74 1.61 -5.30
CA SER A 114 1.82 0.48 -5.16
C SER A 114 2.61 -0.82 -5.02
N TYR A 115 1.94 -1.88 -4.56
CA TYR A 115 2.57 -3.17 -4.30
C TYR A 115 1.75 -4.30 -4.90
N ASN A 116 2.42 -5.16 -5.65
CA ASN A 116 1.78 -6.27 -6.33
C ASN A 116 1.46 -7.41 -5.35
N THR A 117 0.17 -7.75 -5.23
CA THR A 117 -0.33 -8.75 -4.28
C THR A 117 -0.04 -10.19 -4.67
N ILE A 118 0.33 -10.45 -5.93
CA ILE A 118 0.77 -11.78 -6.37
C ILE A 118 2.21 -12.02 -5.93
N LYS A 119 3.04 -10.97 -5.86
CA LYS A 119 4.45 -11.06 -5.47
C LYS A 119 4.63 -11.03 -3.96
N ILE A 120 4.64 -12.21 -3.34
CA ILE A 120 4.78 -12.37 -1.87
C ILE A 120 6.04 -11.66 -1.33
N ALA A 121 7.17 -11.74 -2.04
CA ALA A 121 8.41 -11.08 -1.63
C ALA A 121 8.26 -9.54 -1.58
N GLU A 122 7.47 -8.96 -2.48
CA GLU A 122 7.18 -7.54 -2.53
C GLU A 122 6.32 -7.11 -1.35
N LEU A 123 5.26 -7.87 -1.04
CA LEU A 123 4.43 -7.61 0.13
C LEU A 123 5.23 -7.72 1.45
N LYS A 124 6.11 -8.72 1.55
CA LYS A 124 6.88 -8.96 2.77
C LYS A 124 7.98 -7.93 3.00
N ASN A 125 8.78 -7.65 1.97
CA ASN A 125 10.03 -6.88 2.09
C ASN A 125 9.87 -5.42 1.67
N LYS A 126 8.85 -5.08 0.87
CA LYS A 126 8.60 -3.71 0.44
C LYS A 126 7.45 -3.10 1.23
N PHE A 127 6.23 -3.60 0.99
CA PHE A 127 5.02 -3.11 1.66
C PHE A 127 5.18 -3.16 3.18
N GLY A 128 5.59 -4.30 3.72
CA GLY A 128 5.71 -4.48 5.17
C GLY A 128 6.68 -3.49 5.83
N ASP A 129 7.76 -3.14 5.16
CA ASP A 129 8.76 -2.20 5.68
C ASP A 129 8.27 -0.75 5.58
N ASP A 130 7.67 -0.36 4.46
CA ASP A 130 7.13 0.99 4.29
C ASP A 130 5.97 1.24 5.26
N PHE A 131 5.15 0.22 5.48
CA PHE A 131 4.07 0.29 6.45
C PHE A 131 4.57 0.41 7.90
N ARG A 132 5.69 -0.26 8.25
CA ARG A 132 6.35 -0.08 9.54
C ARG A 132 6.97 1.31 9.70
N VAL A 133 7.56 1.86 8.65
CA VAL A 133 8.07 3.25 8.66
C VAL A 133 6.93 4.21 8.96
N LEU A 134 5.79 4.08 8.28
CA LEU A 134 4.61 4.92 8.54
C LEU A 134 4.13 4.82 10.01
N PHE A 135 4.17 3.63 10.61
CA PHE A 135 3.86 3.49 12.03
C PHE A 135 4.87 4.13 12.97
N GLN A 136 6.15 4.07 12.63
CA GLN A 136 7.19 4.77 13.37
C GLN A 136 7.01 6.28 13.27
N GLU A 137 6.68 6.83 12.09
CA GLU A 137 6.33 8.24 11.91
C GLU A 137 5.17 8.65 12.81
N TYR A 138 4.10 7.86 12.87
CA TYR A 138 2.98 8.11 13.79
C TYR A 138 3.35 8.01 15.27
N ARG A 139 4.37 7.23 15.63
CA ARG A 139 4.86 7.15 17.01
C ARG A 139 5.68 8.40 17.35
N GLU A 140 6.52 8.86 16.45
CA GLU A 140 7.36 10.06 16.62
C GLU A 140 6.50 11.33 16.63
N LYS A 141 5.52 11.46 15.73
CA LYS A 141 4.53 12.56 15.76
C LYS A 141 3.85 12.69 17.12
N ARG A 142 3.47 11.56 17.74
CA ARG A 142 2.85 11.54 19.08
C ARG A 142 3.83 11.90 20.20
N LYS A 143 5.12 11.64 20.03
CA LYS A 143 6.17 11.96 21.02
C LYS A 143 6.75 13.38 20.85
N GLY A 144 6.41 14.08 19.77
CA GLY A 144 6.99 15.38 19.43
C GLY A 144 8.41 15.31 18.84
N THR A 145 8.88 14.13 18.44
CA THR A 145 10.23 13.91 17.89
C THR A 145 10.20 13.62 16.38
N PHE A 146 9.16 14.08 15.69
CA PHE A 146 8.91 13.69 14.31
C PHE A 146 9.90 14.32 13.35
N GLN A 147 10.51 13.47 12.51
CA GLN A 147 11.22 13.86 11.31
C GLN A 147 10.62 13.08 10.15
N SER A 148 10.24 13.79 9.08
CA SER A 148 9.63 13.17 7.90
C SER A 148 10.57 12.14 7.29
N SER A 149 10.11 10.89 7.13
CA SER A 149 10.93 9.86 6.48
C SER A 149 11.10 10.12 5.00
N ASP A 150 10.13 10.78 4.36
CA ASP A 150 10.24 11.18 2.95
C ASP A 150 11.29 12.27 2.78
N GLU A 151 11.36 13.24 3.69
CA GLU A 151 12.43 14.25 3.66
C GLU A 151 13.80 13.59 3.82
N ARG A 152 13.95 12.70 4.83
CA ARG A 152 15.20 11.96 5.05
C ARG A 152 15.62 11.15 3.81
N ARG A 153 14.69 10.38 3.22
CA ARG A 153 14.94 9.59 2.01
C ARG A 153 15.20 10.47 0.80
N ALA A 154 14.52 11.61 0.67
CA ALA A 154 14.75 12.55 -0.41
C ALA A 154 16.16 13.18 -0.35
N TYR A 155 16.69 13.44 0.85
CA TYR A 155 18.08 13.87 1.02
C TYR A 155 19.07 12.81 0.53
N GLU A 156 18.82 11.53 0.80
CA GLU A 156 19.67 10.41 0.33
C GLU A 156 19.65 10.23 -1.20
N ILE A 157 18.59 10.69 -1.87
CA ILE A 157 18.43 10.57 -3.33
C ILE A 157 19.12 11.71 -4.09
N LYS A 158 19.32 12.88 -3.45
CA LYS A 158 19.94 14.03 -4.10
C LYS A 158 21.46 13.86 -4.14
N PRO A 159 22.10 13.95 -5.33
CA PRO A 159 23.54 13.74 -5.47
C PRO A 159 24.41 14.88 -4.89
N ASP A 160 23.85 16.04 -4.56
CA ASP A 160 24.63 17.25 -4.23
C ASP A 160 24.41 17.74 -2.79
N HIS A 161 24.87 16.97 -1.80
CA HIS A 161 25.27 17.55 -0.52
C HIS A 161 26.72 17.15 -0.24
N GLU A 162 27.65 17.76 -0.98
CA GLU A 162 28.96 18.04 -0.40
C GLU A 162 28.73 18.86 0.87
N GLN A 163 29.29 18.37 1.98
CA GLN A 163 29.39 19.13 3.22
C GLN A 163 30.36 20.28 2.95
N ASP A 164 29.84 21.50 2.88
CA ASP A 164 30.64 22.71 3.12
C ASP A 164 31.03 22.81 4.61
#